data_AF-A0A9D8Q0D6-F1
#
_entry.id   AF-A0A9D8Q0D6-F1
#
_cell.length_a   1.000
_cell.length_b   1.000
_cell.length_c   1.000
_cell.angle_alpha   90.00
_cell.angle_beta   90.00
_cell.angle_gamma   90.00
#
_symmetry.space_group_name_H-M   'P 1'
#
loop_
_entity.id
_entity.type
_entity.pdbx_description
1 polymer ?
#
loop_
_entity_poly.entity_id
_entity_poly.type
_entity_poly.pdbx_seq_one_letter_code
_entity_poly.pdbx_strand_id
1 'polypeptide(L)'
;RVFCCTLTPTVTGADERHYANQIAALLDAPIDVETMGLESTLHDSAPAAGLPTPRVGMLQHITDTIMENARQRHGAASFFSGGGGDTVFCYLTSAAPAADAFQQMGLAGAFHTLRDLAGLHQCTIWKAGRLTLRKLMRPPGSPCNAMIEFISPGLANCLLEHHPWCDMPDTASPGDRERVFALAATHVYRDSAPRGRQAHLRLPLLSQPVMEATLRVPSWMWIAGARNRAVARQAFADRLPPEILARRSKGSFIGFVGALYARHRSRLRDYLLDGCLHSQGLLDAPAVQRFIDSDLPPRDRTFGRLLDLYAVENWIRHQT
;
A
#
# COMPACT_ATOMS: atom_id res chain seq x y z
N ARG A 1 -28.70 6.46 -0.26
CA ARG A 1 -28.02 7.71 0.14
C ARG A 1 -26.53 7.43 0.28
N VAL A 2 -25.67 8.35 -0.17
CA VAL A 2 -24.21 8.23 -0.04
C VAL A 2 -23.75 9.12 1.10
N PHE A 3 -22.78 8.64 1.88
CA PHE A 3 -22.11 9.39 2.94
C PHE A 3 -20.61 9.32 2.66
N CYS A 4 -19.94 10.46 2.67
CA CYS A 4 -18.49 10.53 2.61
C CYS A 4 -17.92 10.44 4.03
N CYS A 5 -16.82 9.72 4.20
CA CYS A 5 -16.12 9.65 5.46
C CYS A 5 -14.63 9.79 5.19
N THR A 6 -13.95 10.65 5.96
CA THR A 6 -12.51 10.89 5.85
C THR A 6 -11.85 10.81 7.22
N LEU A 7 -10.62 10.32 7.23
CA LEU A 7 -9.82 10.13 8.43
C LEU A 7 -8.76 11.21 8.53
N THR A 8 -8.64 11.84 9.69
CA THR A 8 -7.59 12.80 9.99
C THR A 8 -6.79 12.37 11.21
N PRO A 9 -5.52 11.96 11.06
CA PRO A 9 -4.69 11.69 12.23
C PRO A 9 -4.36 12.97 12.98
N THR A 10 -4.12 12.84 14.29
CA THR A 10 -3.67 13.96 15.14
C THR A 10 -2.27 14.46 14.79
N VAL A 11 -1.52 13.70 13.99
CA VAL A 11 -0.22 14.10 13.45
C VAL A 11 -0.33 14.59 12.01
N THR A 12 0.57 15.47 11.61
CA THR A 12 0.63 16.00 10.23
C THR A 12 0.97 14.90 9.22
N GLY A 13 0.48 15.05 7.99
CA GLY A 13 0.92 14.26 6.84
C GLY A 13 -0.15 13.41 6.17
N ALA A 14 -1.33 13.22 6.77
CA ALA A 14 -2.46 12.53 6.15
C ALA A 14 -3.79 13.32 6.21
N ASP A 15 -3.73 14.64 6.43
CA ASP A 15 -4.94 15.47 6.36
C ASP A 15 -5.37 15.65 4.89
N GLU A 16 -6.47 14.99 4.56
CA GLU A 16 -7.04 14.93 3.21
C GLU A 16 -8.41 15.62 3.14
N ARG A 17 -8.81 16.36 4.19
CA ARG A 17 -10.13 17.01 4.26
C ARG A 17 -10.38 17.95 3.09
N HIS A 18 -9.37 18.69 2.68
CA HIS A 18 -9.45 19.61 1.55
C HIS A 18 -9.96 18.93 0.27
N TYR A 19 -9.38 17.78 -0.09
CA TYR A 19 -9.79 17.01 -1.26
C TYR A 19 -11.09 16.24 -1.02
N ALA A 20 -11.29 15.72 0.20
CA ALA A 20 -12.50 14.98 0.54
C ALA A 20 -13.76 15.86 0.50
N ASN A 21 -13.67 17.11 0.98
CA ASN A 21 -14.76 18.10 0.91
C ASN A 21 -15.16 18.39 -0.54
N GLN A 22 -14.19 18.50 -1.46
CA GLN A 22 -14.49 18.73 -2.87
C GLN A 22 -15.23 17.56 -3.51
N ILE A 23 -14.88 16.31 -3.17
CA ILE A 23 -15.61 15.13 -3.65
C ILE A 23 -17.00 15.03 -3.01
N ALA A 24 -17.13 15.31 -1.72
CA ALA A 24 -18.42 15.31 -1.03
C ALA A 24 -19.39 16.33 -1.64
N ALA A 25 -18.90 17.54 -1.91
CA ALA A 25 -19.67 18.57 -2.61
C ALA A 25 -20.07 18.16 -4.03
N LEU A 26 -19.16 17.56 -4.80
CA LEU A 26 -19.46 17.04 -6.14
C LEU A 26 -20.56 15.97 -6.13
N LEU A 27 -20.59 15.13 -5.09
CA LEU A 27 -21.55 14.04 -4.93
C LEU A 27 -22.86 14.47 -4.25
N ASP A 28 -22.99 15.73 -3.85
CA ASP A 28 -24.08 16.22 -2.99
C ASP A 28 -24.28 15.32 -1.75
N ALA A 29 -23.17 14.93 -1.11
CA ALA A 29 -23.14 14.01 0.00
C ALA A 29 -22.59 14.68 1.26
N PRO A 30 -23.16 14.39 2.45
CA PRO A 30 -22.56 14.81 3.71
C PRO A 30 -21.20 14.15 3.91
N ILE A 31 -20.31 14.82 4.64
CA ILE A 31 -18.98 14.31 4.99
C ILE A 31 -18.78 14.24 6.50
N ASP A 32 -18.43 13.05 6.98
CA ASP A 32 -17.94 12.83 8.33
C ASP A 32 -16.42 12.90 8.35
N VAL A 33 -15.89 13.71 9.26
CA VAL A 33 -14.45 13.83 9.52
C VAL A 33 -14.17 13.17 10.86
N GLU A 34 -13.45 12.06 10.82
CA GLU A 34 -13.13 11.27 12.00
C GLU A 34 -11.66 11.44 12.38
N THR A 35 -11.41 11.76 13.65
CA THR A 35 -10.05 11.98 14.16
C THR A 35 -9.43 10.66 14.62
N MET A 36 -8.23 10.36 14.12
CA MET A 36 -7.45 9.21 14.59
C MET A 36 -6.52 9.64 15.72
N GLY A 37 -6.90 9.31 16.95
CA GLY A 37 -6.10 9.54 18.15
C GLY A 37 -4.93 8.56 18.30
N LEU A 38 -3.98 8.93 19.15
CA LEU A 38 -2.85 8.05 19.56
C LEU A 38 -3.17 7.27 20.84
N GLU A 39 -4.31 7.57 21.45
CA GLU A 39 -4.77 7.03 22.73
C GLU A 39 -5.25 5.57 22.62
N SER A 40 -5.54 5.10 21.41
CA SER A 40 -5.94 3.71 21.15
C SER A 40 -4.92 2.75 21.76
N THR A 41 -5.38 1.84 22.63
CA THR A 41 -4.48 0.88 23.25
C THR A 41 -4.11 -0.23 22.27
N LEU A 42 -2.86 -0.70 22.32
CA LEU A 42 -2.41 -1.84 21.52
C LEU A 42 -3.16 -3.16 21.83
N HIS A 43 -3.93 -3.21 22.92
CA HIS A 43 -4.55 -4.43 23.44
C HIS A 43 -6.06 -4.49 23.23
N ASP A 44 -6.70 -3.39 22.83
CA ASP A 44 -8.12 -3.40 22.39
C ASP A 44 -8.30 -4.03 21.00
N SER A 45 -7.20 -4.49 20.41
CA SER A 45 -7.09 -4.93 19.02
C SER A 45 -7.17 -6.45 18.84
N ALA A 46 -8.09 -7.12 19.53
CA ALA A 46 -8.42 -8.50 19.18
C ALA A 46 -8.90 -8.50 17.71
N PRO A 47 -8.17 -9.15 16.79
CA PRO A 47 -8.62 -9.27 15.42
C PRO A 47 -9.93 -10.06 15.42
N ALA A 48 -10.81 -9.80 14.45
CA ALA A 48 -12.04 -10.55 14.33
C ALA A 48 -11.73 -12.06 14.29
N ALA A 49 -12.43 -12.86 15.10
CA ALA A 49 -12.21 -14.30 15.14
C ALA A 49 -12.38 -14.93 13.73
N GLY A 50 -11.53 -15.89 13.40
CA GLY A 50 -11.57 -16.62 12.14
C GLY A 50 -11.07 -15.84 10.90
N LEU A 51 -10.19 -14.84 11.09
CA LEU A 51 -9.45 -14.28 9.96
C LEU A 51 -8.42 -15.29 9.45
N PRO A 52 -8.36 -15.59 8.14
CA PRO A 52 -7.47 -16.62 7.60
C PRO A 52 -6.01 -16.15 7.48
N THR A 53 -5.74 -14.85 7.59
CA THR A 53 -4.40 -14.30 7.38
C THR A 53 -4.03 -13.20 8.40
N PRO A 54 -2.73 -13.10 8.78
CA PRO A 54 -2.24 -12.12 9.75
C PRO A 54 -2.00 -10.74 9.09
N ARG A 55 -3.06 -10.11 8.56
CA ARG A 55 -2.94 -8.84 7.79
C ARG A 55 -3.56 -7.62 8.49
N VAL A 56 -4.05 -7.78 9.71
CA VAL A 56 -4.67 -6.71 10.50
C VAL A 56 -3.67 -6.21 11.54
N GLY A 57 -2.98 -5.12 11.21
CA GLY A 57 -2.10 -4.41 12.14
C GLY A 57 -2.82 -3.24 12.83
N MET A 58 -2.05 -2.44 13.61
CA MET A 58 -2.58 -1.30 14.37
C MET A 58 -3.41 -0.33 13.51
N LEU A 59 -2.89 0.07 12.34
CA LEU A 59 -3.56 1.04 11.47
C LEU A 59 -4.88 0.51 10.95
N GLN A 60 -4.90 -0.76 10.52
CA GLN A 60 -6.10 -1.43 10.02
C GLN A 60 -7.16 -1.50 11.12
N HIS A 61 -6.78 -1.92 12.32
CA HIS A 61 -7.69 -2.00 13.46
C HIS A 61 -8.31 -0.65 13.81
N ILE A 62 -7.51 0.42 13.96
CA ILE A 62 -8.03 1.76 14.26
C ILE A 62 -8.96 2.25 13.14
N THR A 63 -8.55 2.03 11.88
CA THR A 63 -9.37 2.38 10.71
C THR A 63 -10.70 1.63 10.72
N ASP A 64 -10.69 0.34 10.99
CA ASP A 64 -11.90 -0.48 11.02
C ASP A 64 -12.87 -0.05 12.12
N THR A 65 -12.37 0.17 13.34
CA THR A 65 -13.19 0.63 14.46
C THR A 65 -13.89 1.95 14.15
N ILE A 66 -13.16 2.92 13.60
CA ILE A 66 -13.72 4.22 13.22
C ILE A 66 -14.75 4.07 12.09
N MET A 67 -14.41 3.32 11.03
CA MET A 67 -15.31 3.13 9.89
C MET A 67 -16.58 2.36 10.27
N GLU A 68 -16.48 1.40 11.20
CA GLU A 68 -17.64 0.66 11.69
C GLU A 68 -18.56 1.55 12.53
N ASN A 69 -18.01 2.41 13.39
CA ASN A 69 -18.79 3.40 14.13
C ASN A 69 -19.54 4.36 13.17
N ALA A 70 -18.87 4.83 12.12
CA ALA A 70 -19.49 5.66 11.09
C ALA A 70 -20.59 4.89 10.32
N ARG A 71 -20.38 3.61 10.04
CA ARG A 71 -21.38 2.75 9.40
C ARG A 71 -22.64 2.61 10.26
N GLN A 72 -22.48 2.34 11.55
CA GLN A 72 -23.60 2.20 12.49
C GLN A 72 -24.39 3.50 12.61
N ARG A 73 -23.69 4.64 12.72
CA ARG A 73 -24.30 5.97 12.79
C ARG A 73 -25.21 6.29 11.60
N HIS A 74 -24.79 5.90 10.40
CA HIS A 74 -25.51 6.18 9.15
C HIS A 74 -26.38 5.02 8.64
N GLY A 75 -26.40 3.89 9.33
CA GLY A 75 -27.10 2.68 8.88
C GLY A 75 -26.63 2.17 7.51
N ALA A 76 -25.34 2.32 7.19
CA ALA A 76 -24.82 1.98 5.87
C ALA A 76 -24.68 0.47 5.68
N ALA A 77 -25.08 -0.03 4.51
CA ALA A 77 -25.00 -1.45 4.13
C ALA A 77 -23.75 -1.79 3.29
N SER A 78 -22.96 -0.80 2.88
CA SER A 78 -21.77 -1.00 2.04
C SER A 78 -20.72 0.08 2.29
N PHE A 79 -19.46 -0.33 2.24
CA PHE A 79 -18.31 0.56 2.17
C PHE A 79 -17.82 0.64 0.72
N PHE A 80 -17.44 1.83 0.26
CA PHE A 80 -16.75 2.02 -1.01
C PHE A 80 -15.35 2.57 -0.74
N SER A 81 -14.33 1.90 -1.28
CA SER A 81 -12.94 2.30 -1.11
C SER A 81 -12.21 2.36 -2.45
N GLY A 82 -11.31 3.34 -2.58
CA GLY A 82 -10.37 3.45 -3.69
C GLY A 82 -9.11 2.59 -3.54
N GLY A 83 -9.12 1.62 -2.61
CA GLY A 83 -8.04 0.64 -2.43
C GLY A 83 -7.65 -0.03 -3.75
N GLY A 84 -6.35 -0.19 -3.98
CA GLY A 84 -5.82 -0.77 -5.22
C GLY A 84 -5.70 0.20 -6.40
N GLY A 85 -6.20 1.43 -6.30
CA GLY A 85 -6.11 2.41 -7.39
C GLY A 85 -4.69 2.75 -7.83
N ASP A 86 -3.73 2.76 -6.89
CA ASP A 86 -2.32 2.99 -7.20
C ASP A 86 -1.79 1.90 -8.16
N THR A 87 -2.15 0.66 -7.90
CA THR A 87 -1.79 -0.50 -8.73
C THR A 87 -2.51 -0.49 -10.08
N VAL A 88 -3.84 -0.34 -10.06
CA VAL A 88 -4.68 -0.40 -11.27
C VAL A 88 -4.28 0.68 -12.27
N PHE A 89 -3.98 1.89 -11.79
CA PHE A 89 -3.50 3.01 -12.60
C PHE A 89 -1.98 3.04 -12.79
N CYS A 90 -1.34 1.87 -12.70
CA CYS A 90 0.06 1.62 -13.05
C CYS A 90 1.06 2.59 -12.39
N TYR A 91 0.90 2.83 -11.08
CA TYR A 91 1.88 3.60 -10.31
C TYR A 91 3.13 2.75 -10.02
N LEU A 92 4.01 2.63 -11.02
CA LEU A 92 5.31 1.99 -10.87
C LEU A 92 6.35 3.00 -10.38
N THR A 93 7.22 2.57 -9.48
CA THR A 93 8.31 3.39 -8.90
C THR A 93 9.67 3.12 -9.53
N SER A 94 9.70 2.30 -10.59
CA SER A 94 10.90 1.90 -11.31
C SER A 94 10.98 2.56 -12.69
N ALA A 95 12.07 2.32 -13.41
CA ALA A 95 12.23 2.74 -14.80
C ALA A 95 11.57 1.79 -15.82
N ALA A 96 10.78 0.81 -15.37
CA ALA A 96 10.16 -0.19 -16.24
C ALA A 96 9.28 0.42 -17.36
N PRO A 97 8.49 1.48 -17.13
CA PRO A 97 7.72 2.09 -18.22
C PRO A 97 8.58 2.59 -19.40
N ALA A 98 9.77 3.12 -19.14
CA ALA A 98 10.69 3.51 -20.21
C ALA A 98 11.30 2.31 -20.93
N ALA A 99 11.52 1.19 -20.24
CA ALA A 99 12.01 -0.04 -20.86
C ALA A 99 10.96 -0.63 -21.81
N ASP A 100 9.70 -0.65 -21.38
CA ASP A 100 8.58 -1.10 -22.21
C ASP A 100 8.39 -0.20 -23.44
N ALA A 101 8.46 1.12 -23.25
CA ALA A 101 8.40 2.09 -24.35
C ALA A 101 9.54 1.89 -25.37
N PHE A 102 10.74 1.56 -24.89
CA PHE A 102 11.87 1.26 -25.77
C PHE A 102 11.65 -0.04 -26.55
N GLN A 103 11.17 -1.09 -25.90
CA GLN A 103 10.89 -2.38 -26.56
C GLN A 103 9.81 -2.27 -27.64
N GLN A 104 8.82 -1.38 -27.45
CA GLN A 104 7.65 -1.29 -28.32
C GLN A 104 7.72 -0.17 -29.36
N MET A 105 8.35 0.97 -29.04
CA MET A 105 8.40 2.17 -29.90
C MET A 105 9.83 2.61 -30.25
N GLY A 106 10.85 1.92 -29.76
CA GLY A 106 12.25 2.26 -29.96
C GLY A 106 12.70 3.54 -29.21
N LEU A 107 13.85 4.08 -29.62
CA LEU A 107 14.53 5.19 -28.93
C LEU A 107 13.69 6.47 -28.86
N ALA A 108 13.04 6.84 -29.96
CA ALA A 108 12.27 8.08 -30.05
C ALA A 108 11.07 8.07 -29.07
N GLY A 109 10.32 6.98 -29.02
CA GLY A 109 9.21 6.82 -28.08
C GLY A 109 9.68 6.75 -26.62
N ALA A 110 10.78 6.04 -26.37
CA ALA A 110 11.36 5.92 -25.03
C ALA A 110 11.87 7.27 -24.48
N PHE A 111 12.38 8.16 -25.32
CA PHE A 111 12.92 9.45 -24.89
C PHE A 111 11.86 10.33 -24.21
N HIS A 112 10.64 10.35 -24.75
CA HIS A 112 9.52 11.06 -24.12
C HIS A 112 9.20 10.51 -22.73
N THR A 113 9.08 9.19 -22.60
CA THR A 113 8.82 8.51 -21.32
C THR A 113 9.96 8.74 -20.31
N LEU A 114 11.21 8.72 -20.77
CA LEU A 114 12.39 9.00 -19.95
C LEU A 114 12.37 10.42 -19.38
N ARG A 115 12.04 11.41 -20.21
CA ARG A 115 11.91 12.81 -19.77
C ARG A 115 10.81 12.96 -18.73
N ASP A 116 9.66 12.32 -18.95
CA ASP A 116 8.53 12.42 -18.04
C ASP A 116 8.79 11.68 -16.72
N LEU A 117 9.46 10.52 -16.75
CA LEU A 117 9.95 9.82 -15.55
C LEU A 117 10.99 10.64 -14.78
N ALA A 118 11.94 11.24 -15.50
CA ALA A 118 12.95 12.11 -14.91
C ALA A 118 12.30 13.30 -14.18
N GLY A 119 11.31 13.93 -14.81
CA GLY A 119 10.52 14.99 -14.19
C GLY A 119 9.68 14.51 -13.01
N LEU A 120 9.00 13.36 -13.13
CA LEU A 120 8.14 12.79 -12.08
C LEU A 120 8.94 12.47 -10.81
N HIS A 121 10.11 11.86 -10.96
CA HIS A 121 10.97 11.46 -9.85
C HIS A 121 12.03 12.50 -9.48
N GLN A 122 11.99 13.70 -10.09
CA GLN A 122 12.95 14.79 -9.86
C GLN A 122 14.40 14.33 -9.96
N CYS A 123 14.73 13.62 -11.03
CA CYS A 123 16.07 13.10 -11.27
C CYS A 123 16.56 13.44 -12.68
N THR A 124 17.84 13.19 -12.94
CA THR A 124 18.42 13.45 -14.26
C THR A 124 17.95 12.40 -15.28
N ILE A 125 17.78 12.82 -16.54
CA ILE A 125 17.50 11.92 -17.66
C ILE A 125 18.57 10.82 -17.75
N TRP A 126 19.83 11.15 -17.44
CA TRP A 126 20.93 10.17 -17.36
C TRP A 126 20.68 9.08 -16.32
N LYS A 127 20.20 9.43 -15.12
CA LYS A 127 19.87 8.43 -14.09
C LYS A 127 18.70 7.56 -14.53
N ALA A 128 17.65 8.16 -15.10
CA ALA A 128 16.50 7.43 -15.64
C ALA A 128 16.91 6.47 -16.78
N GLY A 129 17.73 6.96 -17.73
CA GLY A 129 18.25 6.18 -18.85
C GLY A 129 19.13 5.02 -18.38
N ARG A 130 20.03 5.25 -17.41
CA ARG A 130 20.85 4.17 -16.83
C ARG A 130 20.00 3.09 -16.14
N LEU A 131 18.94 3.49 -15.40
CA LEU A 131 18.03 2.55 -14.77
C LEU A 131 17.20 1.78 -15.80
N THR A 132 16.81 2.43 -16.89
CA THR A 132 16.10 1.82 -18.02
C THR A 132 16.98 0.78 -18.72
N LEU A 133 18.23 1.13 -19.04
CA LEU A 133 19.19 0.20 -19.63
C LEU A 133 19.44 -1.00 -18.71
N ARG A 134 19.58 -0.77 -17.40
CA ARG A 134 19.68 -1.88 -16.43
C ARG A 134 18.46 -2.80 -16.44
N LYS A 135 17.26 -2.28 -16.66
CA LYS A 135 16.03 -3.09 -16.77
C LYS A 135 15.98 -3.90 -18.07
N LEU A 136 16.54 -3.37 -19.17
CA LEU A 136 16.62 -4.08 -20.45
C LEU A 136 17.70 -5.16 -20.46
N MET A 137 18.81 -4.95 -19.75
CA MET A 137 19.96 -5.88 -19.77
C MET A 137 19.90 -6.98 -18.71
N ARG A 138 19.22 -6.75 -17.58
CA ARG A 138 19.19 -7.71 -16.48
C ARG A 138 17.95 -8.59 -16.57
N PRO A 139 18.05 -9.87 -16.20
CA PRO A 139 16.87 -10.70 -16.05
C PRO A 139 15.92 -10.07 -15.01
N PRO A 140 14.60 -10.30 -15.13
CA PRO A 140 13.64 -9.84 -14.14
C PRO A 140 14.04 -10.39 -12.77
N GLY A 141 14.07 -9.52 -11.76
CA GLY A 141 14.34 -9.94 -10.39
C GLY A 141 13.15 -10.70 -9.80
N SER A 142 13.38 -11.41 -8.70
CA SER A 142 12.29 -12.07 -7.97
C SER A 142 11.25 -11.02 -7.51
N PRO A 143 9.95 -11.26 -7.74
CA PRO A 143 8.89 -10.35 -7.29
C PRO A 143 8.71 -10.38 -5.78
N CYS A 144 9.06 -11.50 -5.14
CA CYS A 144 8.99 -11.70 -3.70
C CYS A 144 10.38 -12.03 -3.18
N ASN A 145 10.81 -11.33 -2.13
CA ASN A 145 12.06 -11.62 -1.43
C ASN A 145 11.73 -11.96 0.02
N ALA A 146 12.44 -12.94 0.58
CA ALA A 146 12.25 -13.34 1.96
C ALA A 146 12.63 -12.16 2.87
N MET A 147 11.71 -11.77 3.75
CA MET A 147 11.96 -10.77 4.77
C MET A 147 12.44 -11.47 6.05
N ILE A 148 13.75 -11.58 6.19
CA ILE A 148 14.41 -12.32 7.29
C ILE A 148 14.69 -11.43 8.50
N GLU A 149 14.39 -10.13 8.44
CA GLU A 149 14.66 -9.22 9.54
C GLU A 149 13.85 -9.64 10.78
N PHE A 150 14.54 -9.70 11.91
CA PHE A 150 14.04 -10.15 13.22
C PHE A 150 13.63 -11.63 13.30
N ILE A 151 13.90 -12.43 12.27
CA ILE A 151 13.70 -13.88 12.30
C ILE A 151 14.95 -14.55 12.87
N SER A 152 14.77 -15.59 13.67
CA SER A 152 15.87 -16.39 14.23
C SER A 152 16.85 -16.85 13.13
N PRO A 153 18.17 -16.69 13.30
CA PRO A 153 19.16 -17.00 12.27
C PRO A 153 19.09 -18.45 11.74
N GLY A 154 18.72 -19.41 12.60
CA GLY A 154 18.55 -20.82 12.20
C GLY A 154 17.39 -21.07 11.22
N LEU A 155 16.47 -20.12 11.08
CA LEU A 155 15.30 -20.20 10.21
C LEU A 155 15.41 -19.27 8.99
N ALA A 156 16.44 -18.44 8.91
CA ALA A 156 16.62 -17.48 7.82
C ALA A 156 16.80 -18.14 6.44
N ASN A 157 17.10 -19.46 6.41
CA ASN A 157 17.27 -20.25 5.20
C ASN A 157 15.96 -20.90 4.70
N CYS A 158 14.79 -20.58 5.27
CA CYS A 158 13.52 -21.04 4.73
C CYS A 158 13.37 -20.60 3.27
N LEU A 159 13.31 -21.57 2.36
CA LEU A 159 13.05 -21.31 0.95
C LEU A 159 11.62 -20.78 0.81
N LEU A 160 11.46 -19.66 0.11
CA LEU A 160 10.14 -19.20 -0.29
C LEU A 160 9.54 -20.22 -1.24
N GLU A 161 8.33 -20.67 -0.94
CA GLU A 161 7.56 -21.47 -1.87
C GLU A 161 7.31 -20.68 -3.16
N HIS A 162 7.55 -21.32 -4.29
CA HIS A 162 7.28 -20.72 -5.59
C HIS A 162 5.77 -20.59 -5.80
N HIS A 163 5.30 -19.38 -6.08
CA HIS A 163 3.88 -19.13 -6.35
C HIS A 163 3.63 -19.02 -7.86
N PRO A 164 2.60 -19.66 -8.43
CA PRO A 164 2.32 -19.59 -9.88
C PRO A 164 2.13 -18.17 -10.44
N TRP A 165 1.74 -17.20 -9.61
CA TRP A 165 1.69 -15.79 -10.02
C TRP A 165 3.05 -15.18 -10.32
N CYS A 166 4.15 -15.81 -9.87
CA CYS A 166 5.53 -15.48 -10.25
C CYS A 166 5.87 -15.88 -11.68
N ASP A 167 5.09 -16.80 -12.26
CA ASP A 167 5.29 -17.27 -13.62
C ASP A 167 4.70 -16.27 -14.60
N MET A 168 5.57 -15.67 -15.40
CA MET A 168 5.22 -14.66 -16.39
C MET A 168 5.76 -15.09 -17.75
N PRO A 169 4.99 -14.95 -18.85
CA PRO A 169 5.46 -15.27 -20.20
C PRO A 169 6.78 -14.57 -20.50
N ASP A 170 7.69 -15.21 -21.25
CA ASP A 170 8.98 -14.60 -21.63
C ASP A 170 8.79 -13.29 -22.42
N THR A 171 7.68 -13.19 -23.15
CA THR A 171 7.29 -12.00 -23.91
C THR A 171 6.80 -10.84 -23.06
N ALA A 172 6.55 -11.03 -21.76
CA ALA A 172 6.05 -9.98 -20.89
C ALA A 172 7.11 -8.89 -20.67
N SER A 173 6.72 -7.65 -20.94
CA SER A 173 7.58 -6.48 -20.75
C SER A 173 7.88 -6.24 -19.26
N PRO A 174 9.01 -5.60 -18.90
CA PRO A 174 9.34 -5.30 -17.50
C PRO A 174 8.23 -4.62 -16.71
N GLY A 175 7.53 -3.64 -17.28
CA GLY A 175 6.47 -2.91 -16.59
C GLY A 175 5.20 -3.72 -16.45
N ASP A 176 4.85 -4.55 -17.43
CA ASP A 176 3.73 -5.50 -17.30
C ASP A 176 3.98 -6.50 -16.16
N ARG A 177 5.21 -7.03 -16.04
CA ARG A 177 5.59 -7.90 -14.93
C ARG A 177 5.40 -7.20 -13.59
N GLU A 178 5.98 -6.02 -13.40
CA GLU A 178 5.83 -5.25 -12.16
C GLU A 178 4.37 -4.93 -11.84
N ARG A 179 3.57 -4.62 -12.88
CA ARG A 179 2.16 -4.30 -12.74
C ARG A 179 1.33 -5.51 -12.31
N VAL A 180 1.55 -6.68 -12.91
CA VAL A 180 0.88 -7.93 -12.52
C VAL A 180 1.22 -8.30 -11.08
N PHE A 181 2.48 -8.17 -10.67
CA PHE A 181 2.87 -8.39 -9.28
C PHE A 181 2.22 -7.40 -8.31
N ALA A 182 2.17 -6.12 -8.67
CA ALA A 182 1.48 -5.13 -7.87
C ALA A 182 -0.03 -5.42 -7.76
N LEU A 183 -0.66 -6.01 -8.79
CA LEU A 183 -2.06 -6.47 -8.79
C LEU A 183 -2.26 -7.66 -7.85
N ALA A 184 -1.40 -8.66 -7.91
CA ALA A 184 -1.45 -9.79 -6.97
C ALA A 184 -1.36 -9.32 -5.51
N ALA A 185 -0.52 -8.32 -5.22
CA ALA A 185 -0.40 -7.74 -3.89
C ALA A 185 -1.70 -7.07 -3.38
N THR A 186 -2.63 -6.69 -4.26
CA THR A 186 -3.92 -6.09 -3.86
C THR A 186 -4.87 -7.07 -3.18
N HIS A 187 -4.61 -8.38 -3.22
CA HIS A 187 -5.35 -9.36 -2.44
C HIS A 187 -5.31 -9.09 -0.93
N VAL A 188 -4.32 -8.33 -0.46
CA VAL A 188 -4.27 -7.82 0.91
C VAL A 188 -5.56 -7.11 1.33
N TYR A 189 -6.26 -6.42 0.41
CA TYR A 189 -7.47 -5.67 0.76
C TYR A 189 -8.65 -6.57 1.15
N ARG A 190 -8.63 -7.85 0.76
CA ARG A 190 -9.65 -8.82 1.17
C ARG A 190 -9.62 -9.06 2.68
N ASP A 191 -8.41 -9.16 3.24
CA ASP A 191 -8.21 -9.64 4.60
C ASP A 191 -7.74 -8.53 5.57
N SER A 192 -7.31 -7.36 5.05
CA SER A 192 -6.82 -6.22 5.85
C SER A 192 -7.90 -5.21 6.27
N ALA A 193 -9.16 -5.48 5.93
CA ALA A 193 -10.31 -4.66 6.32
C ALA A 193 -11.46 -5.52 6.90
N PRO A 194 -11.29 -6.09 8.11
CA PRO A 194 -12.32 -6.80 8.88
C PRO A 194 -13.74 -6.28 8.78
N ARG A 195 -13.95 -4.95 8.68
CA ARG A 195 -15.28 -4.34 8.46
C ARG A 195 -16.03 -4.90 7.23
N GLY A 196 -15.32 -5.47 6.26
CA GLY A 196 -15.89 -6.19 5.12
C GLY A 196 -16.70 -7.45 5.50
N ARG A 197 -16.57 -7.95 6.73
CA ARG A 197 -17.39 -9.04 7.29
C ARG A 197 -18.72 -8.54 7.85
N GLN A 198 -18.79 -7.26 8.23
CA GLN A 198 -19.99 -6.63 8.82
C GLN A 198 -20.87 -5.97 7.74
N ALA A 199 -20.27 -5.50 6.65
CA ALA A 199 -20.97 -4.93 5.51
C ALA A 199 -20.17 -5.11 4.21
N HIS A 200 -20.83 -4.97 3.05
CA HIS A 200 -20.16 -5.16 1.77
C HIS A 200 -19.04 -4.13 1.54
N LEU A 201 -17.78 -4.56 1.62
CA LEU A 201 -16.64 -3.75 1.20
C LEU A 201 -16.47 -3.86 -0.32
N ARG A 202 -16.73 -2.74 -1.02
CA ARG A 202 -16.66 -2.63 -2.47
C ARG A 202 -15.39 -1.88 -2.86
N LEU A 203 -14.64 -2.45 -3.80
CA LEU A 203 -13.41 -1.89 -4.36
C LEU A 203 -13.60 -1.71 -5.88
N PRO A 204 -14.35 -0.68 -6.34
CA PRO A 204 -14.75 -0.57 -7.75
C PRO A 204 -13.56 -0.54 -8.73
N LEU A 205 -12.42 0.01 -8.31
CA LEU A 205 -11.20 0.05 -9.13
C LEU A 205 -10.61 -1.35 -9.39
N LEU A 206 -10.85 -2.30 -8.50
CA LEU A 206 -10.45 -3.70 -8.63
C LEU A 206 -11.56 -4.57 -9.25
N SER A 207 -12.60 -3.96 -9.82
CA SER A 207 -13.56 -4.72 -10.63
C SER A 207 -12.91 -5.16 -11.94
N GLN A 208 -13.25 -6.37 -12.39
CA GLN A 208 -12.74 -6.95 -13.63
C GLN A 208 -12.78 -5.99 -14.85
N PRO A 209 -13.90 -5.31 -15.18
CA PRO A 209 -13.92 -4.43 -16.35
C PRO A 209 -12.95 -3.24 -16.24
N VAL A 210 -12.76 -2.70 -15.03
CA VAL A 210 -11.80 -1.61 -14.80
C VAL A 210 -10.37 -2.13 -14.91
N MET A 211 -10.08 -3.28 -14.29
CA MET A 211 -8.77 -3.92 -14.40
C MET A 211 -8.42 -4.26 -15.84
N GLU A 212 -9.31 -4.90 -16.60
CA GLU A 212 -9.09 -5.23 -18.01
C GLU A 212 -8.88 -3.98 -18.87
N ALA A 213 -9.72 -2.95 -18.71
CA ALA A 213 -9.57 -1.70 -19.44
C ALA A 213 -8.23 -1.03 -19.14
N THR A 214 -7.83 -0.99 -17.87
CA THR A 214 -6.56 -0.37 -17.48
C THR A 214 -5.35 -1.20 -17.92
N LEU A 215 -5.43 -2.54 -17.88
CA LEU A 215 -4.34 -3.44 -18.29
C LEU A 215 -4.06 -3.36 -19.79
N ARG A 216 -5.06 -3.01 -20.61
CA ARG A 216 -4.87 -2.73 -22.05
C ARG A 216 -4.05 -1.47 -22.32
N VAL A 217 -3.97 -0.55 -21.35
CA VAL A 217 -3.18 0.68 -21.48
C VAL A 217 -1.70 0.36 -21.20
N PRO A 218 -0.79 0.57 -22.16
CA PRO A 218 0.63 0.34 -21.97
C PRO A 218 1.20 1.13 -20.79
N SER A 219 2.17 0.53 -20.08
CA SER A 219 2.73 1.08 -18.84
C SER A 219 3.24 2.52 -18.98
N TRP A 220 3.86 2.87 -20.12
CA TRP A 220 4.41 4.20 -20.37
C TRP A 220 3.37 5.30 -20.55
N MET A 221 2.16 4.97 -20.99
CA MET A 221 1.09 5.97 -21.17
C MET A 221 0.53 6.48 -19.84
N TRP A 222 0.77 5.77 -18.74
CA TRP A 222 0.36 6.19 -17.40
C TRP A 222 1.21 7.34 -16.84
N ILE A 223 2.28 7.72 -17.54
CA ILE A 223 3.17 8.82 -17.18
C ILE A 223 3.19 9.82 -18.33
N ALA A 224 2.69 11.03 -18.10
CA ALA A 224 2.71 12.10 -19.09
C ALA A 224 2.92 13.45 -18.41
N GLY A 225 3.79 14.30 -18.97
CA GLY A 225 4.04 15.64 -18.45
C GLY A 225 4.54 15.64 -17.00
N ALA A 226 5.41 14.68 -16.66
CA ALA A 226 5.92 14.46 -15.31
C ALA A 226 4.83 14.20 -14.25
N ARG A 227 3.69 13.62 -14.66
CA ARG A 227 2.58 13.24 -13.78
C ARG A 227 2.25 11.77 -13.94
N ASN A 228 2.02 11.12 -12.80
CA ASN A 228 1.49 9.76 -12.75
C ASN A 228 -0.01 9.72 -13.04
N ARG A 229 -0.51 8.51 -13.33
CA ARG A 229 -1.93 8.21 -13.56
C ARG A 229 -2.53 9.06 -14.68
N ALA A 230 -1.71 9.40 -15.68
CA ALA A 230 -2.04 10.37 -16.72
C ALA A 230 -3.35 10.01 -17.45
N VAL A 231 -3.50 8.75 -17.86
CA VAL A 231 -4.72 8.28 -18.54
C VAL A 231 -5.96 8.42 -17.67
N ALA A 232 -5.90 8.07 -16.38
CA ALA A 232 -7.04 8.27 -15.48
C ALA A 232 -7.36 9.75 -15.30
N ARG A 233 -6.36 10.63 -15.15
CA ARG A 233 -6.59 12.07 -15.04
C ARG A 233 -7.25 12.64 -16.29
N GLN A 234 -6.83 12.19 -17.47
CA GLN A 234 -7.43 12.61 -18.73
C GLN A 234 -8.86 12.09 -18.88
N ALA A 235 -9.12 10.83 -18.54
CA ALA A 235 -10.43 10.20 -18.66
C ALA A 235 -11.51 10.82 -17.74
N PHE A 236 -11.09 11.52 -16.69
CA PHE A 236 -11.99 12.17 -15.73
C PHE A 236 -11.78 13.70 -15.66
N ALA A 237 -11.13 14.30 -16.66
CA ALA A 237 -10.77 15.71 -16.66
C ALA A 237 -11.97 16.67 -16.63
N ASP A 238 -13.09 16.23 -17.20
CA ASP A 238 -14.38 16.92 -17.25
C ASP A 238 -15.30 16.59 -16.07
N ARG A 239 -14.93 15.62 -15.22
CA ARG A 239 -15.76 15.12 -14.12
C ARG A 239 -15.22 15.44 -12.73
N LEU A 240 -13.92 15.68 -12.60
CA LEU A 240 -13.28 15.91 -11.30
C LEU A 240 -12.89 17.39 -11.10
N PRO A 241 -12.97 17.90 -9.87
CA PRO A 241 -12.48 19.24 -9.53
C PRO A 241 -11.03 19.47 -9.99
N PRO A 242 -10.70 20.66 -10.53
CA PRO A 242 -9.35 20.96 -11.04
C PRO A 242 -8.22 20.71 -10.03
N GLU A 243 -8.45 20.97 -8.75
CA GLU A 243 -7.44 20.76 -7.71
C GLU A 243 -7.16 19.27 -7.46
N ILE A 244 -8.18 18.41 -7.57
CA ILE A 244 -8.02 16.95 -7.50
C ILE A 244 -7.22 16.44 -8.69
N LEU A 245 -7.51 16.97 -9.89
CA LEU A 245 -6.75 16.67 -11.10
C LEU A 245 -5.30 17.18 -11.06
N ALA A 246 -5.04 18.29 -10.36
CA ALA A 246 -3.72 18.87 -10.20
C ALA A 246 -2.90 18.23 -9.07
N ARG A 247 -3.56 17.53 -8.13
CA ARG A 247 -2.95 16.91 -6.95
C ARG A 247 -1.79 15.98 -7.32
N ARG A 248 -0.62 16.23 -6.71
CA ARG A 248 0.62 15.44 -6.93
C ARG A 248 1.04 14.57 -5.76
N SER A 249 0.62 14.91 -4.54
CA SER A 249 0.94 14.17 -3.33
C SER A 249 -0.27 13.42 -2.80
N LYS A 250 -0.02 12.37 -2.02
CA LYS A 250 -1.04 11.65 -1.26
C LYS A 250 -0.69 11.73 0.22
N GLY A 251 -1.70 11.92 1.06
CA GLY A 251 -1.60 11.80 2.49
C GLY A 251 -1.06 10.42 2.86
N SER A 252 -0.17 10.40 3.85
CA SER A 252 0.53 9.21 4.27
C SER A 252 0.34 8.98 5.75
N PHE A 253 -0.21 7.82 6.11
CA PHE A 253 -0.33 7.39 7.50
C PHE A 253 1.00 6.91 8.10
N ILE A 254 2.12 6.95 7.35
CA ILE A 254 3.44 6.54 7.88
C ILE A 254 3.81 7.34 9.12
N GLY A 255 3.58 8.66 9.13
CA GLY A 255 3.86 9.50 10.30
C GLY A 255 3.00 9.12 11.51
N PHE A 256 1.72 8.81 11.28
CA PHE A 256 0.80 8.35 12.33
C PHE A 256 1.22 6.99 12.90
N VAL A 257 1.57 6.03 12.04
CA VAL A 257 2.07 4.72 12.45
C VAL A 257 3.40 4.82 13.21
N GLY A 258 4.30 5.72 12.78
CA GLY A 258 5.53 6.02 13.51
C GLY A 258 5.26 6.63 14.88
N ALA A 259 4.29 7.53 15.00
CA ALA A 259 3.89 8.11 16.29
C ALA A 259 3.24 7.08 17.23
N LEU A 260 2.39 6.19 16.70
CA LEU A 260 1.85 5.05 17.46
C LEU A 260 2.96 4.14 17.97
N TYR A 261 3.91 3.80 17.10
CA TYR A 261 5.06 3.02 17.50
C TYR A 261 5.86 3.71 18.61
N ALA A 262 6.23 4.98 18.43
CA ALA A 262 7.01 5.72 19.42
C ALA A 262 6.32 5.75 20.79
N ARG A 263 4.99 5.93 20.80
CA ARG A 263 4.18 5.94 22.03
C ARG A 263 4.13 4.57 22.71
N HIS A 264 4.07 3.49 21.93
CA HIS A 264 3.80 2.14 22.45
C HIS A 264 4.97 1.16 22.33
N ARG A 265 6.18 1.62 21.99
CA ARG A 265 7.34 0.77 21.68
C ARG A 265 7.69 -0.23 22.78
N SER A 266 7.61 0.17 24.05
CA SER A 266 7.90 -0.71 25.19
C SER A 266 6.86 -1.82 25.31
N ARG A 267 5.58 -1.50 25.12
CA ARG A 267 4.51 -2.49 25.10
C ARG A 267 4.62 -3.42 23.90
N LEU A 268 5.01 -2.90 22.74
CA LEU A 268 5.25 -3.70 21.54
C LEU A 268 6.39 -4.70 21.74
N ARG A 269 7.46 -4.29 22.43
CA ARG A 269 8.56 -5.18 22.82
C ARG A 269 8.03 -6.33 23.65
N ASP A 270 7.37 -6.03 24.76
CA ASP A 270 6.87 -7.04 25.70
C ASP A 270 5.87 -7.97 24.99
N TYR A 271 5.00 -7.41 24.13
CA TYR A 271 4.03 -8.20 23.36
C TYR A 271 4.68 -9.21 22.39
N LEU A 272 5.80 -8.86 21.77
CA LEU A 272 6.53 -9.76 20.86
C LEU A 272 7.46 -10.73 21.62
N LEU A 273 8.19 -10.24 22.62
CA LEU A 273 9.19 -11.01 23.34
C LEU A 273 8.58 -11.93 24.41
N ASP A 274 7.41 -11.60 24.95
CA ASP A 274 6.65 -12.50 25.83
C ASP A 274 5.56 -13.26 25.06
N GLY A 275 5.71 -13.34 23.72
CA GLY A 275 4.72 -13.88 22.80
C GLY A 275 4.99 -15.27 22.25
N CYS A 276 4.03 -15.75 21.47
CA CYS A 276 4.03 -17.06 20.82
C CYS A 276 5.18 -17.18 19.82
N LEU A 277 5.47 -16.13 19.04
CA LEU A 277 6.56 -16.17 18.07
C LEU A 277 7.92 -16.35 18.75
N HIS A 278 8.16 -15.65 19.87
CA HIS A 278 9.39 -15.84 20.63
C HIS A 278 9.42 -17.20 21.35
N SER A 279 8.31 -17.63 21.98
CA SER A 279 8.27 -18.92 22.69
C SER A 279 8.51 -20.13 21.77
N GLN A 280 8.19 -20.01 20.48
CA GLN A 280 8.45 -21.02 19.45
C GLN A 280 9.83 -20.87 18.79
N GLY A 281 10.68 -19.94 19.27
CA GLY A 281 12.02 -19.72 18.74
C GLY A 281 12.06 -19.10 17.35
N LEU A 282 11.00 -18.41 16.91
CA LEU A 282 10.90 -17.83 15.56
C LEU A 282 11.52 -16.42 15.46
N LEU A 283 11.67 -15.72 16.59
CA LEU A 283 12.21 -14.35 16.65
C LEU A 283 13.66 -14.30 17.11
N ASP A 284 14.47 -13.47 16.43
CA ASP A 284 15.75 -12.98 16.95
C ASP A 284 15.47 -11.90 18.01
N ALA A 285 15.25 -12.34 19.25
CA ALA A 285 14.95 -11.46 20.38
C ALA A 285 16.02 -10.36 20.59
N PRO A 286 17.33 -10.66 20.54
CA PRO A 286 18.36 -9.61 20.57
C PRO A 286 18.21 -8.56 19.47
N ALA A 287 17.87 -8.95 18.23
CA ALA A 287 17.65 -8.00 17.14
C ALA A 287 16.40 -7.13 17.36
N VAL A 288 15.30 -7.72 17.82
CA VAL A 288 14.07 -6.99 18.16
C VAL A 288 14.35 -5.97 19.26
N GLN A 289 15.05 -6.38 20.32
CA GLN A 289 15.38 -5.52 21.45
C GLN A 289 16.25 -4.34 21.00
N ARG A 290 17.34 -4.59 20.27
CA ARG A 290 18.21 -3.52 19.74
C ARG A 290 17.45 -2.52 18.87
N PHE A 291 16.51 -3.00 18.04
CA PHE A 291 15.70 -2.12 17.21
C PHE A 291 14.78 -1.23 18.03
N ILE A 292 14.11 -1.79 19.04
CA ILE A 292 13.17 -1.03 19.88
C ILE A 292 13.88 -0.03 20.81
N ASP A 293 15.07 -0.38 21.29
CA ASP A 293 15.87 0.48 22.15
C ASP A 293 16.54 1.63 21.37
N SER A 294 16.58 1.54 20.04
CA SER A 294 17.14 2.58 19.16
C SER A 294 16.07 3.58 18.71
N ASP A 295 16.49 4.81 18.40
CA ASP A 295 15.62 5.76 17.72
C ASP A 295 15.35 5.31 16.29
N LEU A 296 14.10 5.44 15.85
CA LEU A 296 13.66 5.00 14.53
C LEU A 296 14.34 5.85 13.43
N PRO A 297 15.22 5.28 12.59
CA PRO A 297 15.88 6.08 11.57
C PRO A 297 14.89 6.54 10.50
N PRO A 298 15.10 7.72 9.89
CA PRO A 298 14.31 8.14 8.74
C PRO A 298 14.41 7.11 7.61
N ARG A 299 13.26 6.65 7.10
CA ARG A 299 13.15 5.67 6.00
C ARG A 299 13.67 4.27 6.34
N ASP A 300 13.65 3.90 7.62
CA ASP A 300 13.92 2.52 8.04
C ASP A 300 12.97 1.54 7.33
N ARG A 301 13.56 0.53 6.68
CA ARG A 301 12.81 -0.48 5.91
C ARG A 301 12.37 -1.67 6.77
N THR A 302 13.01 -1.86 7.92
CA THR A 302 12.75 -2.93 8.88
C THR A 302 11.59 -2.58 9.81
N PHE A 303 11.27 -1.30 9.97
CA PHE A 303 10.11 -0.85 10.73
C PHE A 303 8.80 -1.54 10.29
N GLY A 304 8.55 -1.58 8.98
CA GLY A 304 7.38 -2.30 8.44
C GLY A 304 7.38 -3.78 8.80
N ARG A 305 8.57 -4.40 8.83
CA ARG A 305 8.71 -5.82 9.20
C ARG A 305 8.36 -6.07 10.67
N LEU A 306 8.76 -5.20 11.58
CA LEU A 306 8.35 -5.32 12.98
C LEU A 306 6.82 -5.25 13.14
N LEU A 307 6.16 -4.37 12.37
CA LEU A 307 4.70 -4.25 12.37
C LEU A 307 4.01 -5.47 11.77
N ASP A 308 4.57 -6.07 10.72
CA ASP A 308 4.08 -7.34 10.18
C ASP A 308 4.19 -8.45 11.24
N LEU A 309 5.31 -8.54 11.98
CA LEU A 309 5.48 -9.51 13.06
C LEU A 309 4.48 -9.30 14.20
N TYR A 310 4.18 -8.05 14.55
CA TYR A 310 3.10 -7.74 15.49
C TYR A 310 1.74 -8.21 14.99
N ALA A 311 1.42 -8.01 13.71
CA ALA A 311 0.16 -8.49 13.14
C ALA A 311 0.09 -10.03 13.17
N VAL A 312 1.20 -10.72 12.95
CA VAL A 312 1.30 -12.18 13.08
C VAL A 312 1.13 -12.64 14.52
N GLU A 313 1.85 -12.05 15.46
CA GLU A 313 1.74 -12.35 16.90
C GLU A 313 0.30 -12.16 17.39
N ASN A 314 -0.30 -11.02 17.05
CA ASN A 314 -1.69 -10.72 17.40
C ASN A 314 -2.66 -11.72 16.76
N TRP A 315 -2.42 -12.12 15.51
CA TRP A 315 -3.25 -13.12 14.84
C TRP A 315 -3.17 -14.49 15.51
N ILE A 316 -1.96 -15.01 15.81
CA ILE A 316 -1.75 -16.32 16.46
C ILE A 316 -2.43 -16.37 17.82
N ARG A 317 -2.28 -15.33 18.64
CA ARG A 317 -2.88 -15.24 19.98
C ARG A 317 -4.41 -15.31 19.99
N HIS A 318 -5.04 -15.02 18.85
CA HIS A 318 -6.50 -14.99 18.69
C HIS A 318 -7.01 -16.04 17.69
N GLN A 319 -6.17 -16.98 17.25
CA GLN A 319 -6.65 -18.19 16.59
C GLN A 319 -7.15 -19.18 17.66
N THR A 320 -8.40 -19.62 17.53
CA THR A 320 -8.99 -20.70 18.34
C THR A 320 -8.93 -22.02 17.59
#